data_AF-A0AAX4KP82-F1
#
_entry.id   AF-A0AAX4KP82-F1
#
_cell.length_a   1.000
_cell.length_b   1.000
_cell.length_c   1.000
_cell.angle_alpha   90.00
_cell.angle_beta   90.00
_cell.angle_gamma   90.00
#
_symmetry.space_group_name_H-M   'P 1'
#
loop_
_entity.id
_entity.type
_entity.pdbx_description
1 polymer ?
#
loop_
_entity_poly.entity_id
_entity_poly.type
_entity_poly.pdbx_seq_one_letter_code
_entity_poly.pdbx_strand_id
1 'polypeptide(L)'
;MPRDQDDKLAQTEHDQYHSAVYAAAGEAQMSFTPINQIHQHLCGLHIYSHDPTRAVKAHHYCTHLRKDLHQCVIYDSDDKNARLIGIEYLIPEDVFINLPEDEKKYWHSHKYEVDSGMLMLGTKSLVPNAMTDVAERPAMLELHRTYGKTTHTWAFDQHPDLPLGPPQIMMAYTEDSQVDQALLAERDREMGVDTSTKRETRKGYLIKDNLERPPAEGADQIWSKGRKGQLEWVEQE
;
A
#
# COMPACT_ATOMS: atom_id res chain seq x y z
N MET A 1 -25.32 6.80 -37.70
CA MET A 1 -24.49 5.70 -38.23
C MET A 1 -23.13 5.78 -37.55
N PRO A 2 -22.41 4.66 -37.37
CA PRO A 2 -21.02 4.67 -36.93
C PRO A 2 -20.19 5.59 -37.86
N ARG A 3 -19.18 6.27 -37.32
CA ARG A 3 -18.27 7.12 -38.10
C ARG A 3 -17.15 6.26 -38.68
N ASP A 4 -16.70 6.59 -39.89
CA ASP A 4 -15.56 5.93 -40.52
C ASP A 4 -14.24 6.31 -39.83
N GLN A 5 -13.23 5.45 -39.93
CA GLN A 5 -11.91 5.67 -39.33
C GLN A 5 -11.20 6.93 -39.87
N ASP A 6 -11.53 7.34 -41.10
CA ASP A 6 -11.01 8.53 -41.77
C ASP A 6 -11.87 9.80 -41.56
N ASP A 7 -12.88 9.72 -40.68
CA ASP A 7 -13.70 10.89 -40.33
C ASP A 7 -12.85 11.93 -39.58
N LYS A 8 -12.55 13.04 -40.27
CA LYS A 8 -11.76 14.15 -39.74
C LYS A 8 -12.35 14.78 -38.48
N LEU A 9 -13.67 14.79 -38.34
CA LEU A 9 -14.32 15.30 -37.14
C LEU A 9 -14.07 14.34 -35.97
N ALA A 10 -14.20 13.03 -36.20
CA ALA A 10 -13.90 12.02 -35.19
C ALA A 10 -12.42 12.07 -34.75
N GLN A 11 -11.48 12.24 -35.69
CA GLN A 11 -10.06 12.41 -35.38
C GLN A 11 -9.80 13.68 -34.57
N THR A 12 -10.42 14.80 -34.94
CA THR A 12 -10.30 16.06 -34.20
C THR A 12 -10.85 15.94 -32.76
N GLU A 13 -12.00 15.28 -32.58
CA GLU A 13 -12.56 15.01 -31.25
C GLU A 13 -11.68 14.05 -30.44
N HIS A 14 -11.07 13.04 -31.08
CA HIS A 14 -10.12 12.13 -30.43
C HIS A 14 -8.87 12.89 -29.95
N ASP A 15 -8.31 13.77 -30.78
CA ASP A 15 -7.13 14.56 -30.42
C ASP A 15 -7.40 15.53 -29.26
N GLN A 16 -8.66 15.98 -29.10
CA GLN A 16 -9.06 16.82 -27.98
C GLN A 16 -8.97 16.10 -26.62
N TYR A 17 -9.04 14.77 -26.57
CA TYR A 17 -8.97 14.00 -25.33
C TYR A 17 -7.70 14.28 -24.52
N HIS A 18 -6.57 14.49 -25.21
CA HIS A 18 -5.29 14.79 -24.58
C HIS A 18 -5.04 16.29 -24.36
N SER A 19 -6.05 17.14 -24.60
CA SER A 19 -5.93 18.59 -24.44
C SER A 19 -6.18 19.04 -22.99
N ALA A 20 -5.52 20.13 -22.59
CA ALA A 20 -5.78 20.77 -21.29
C ALA A 20 -7.23 21.25 -21.13
N VAL A 21 -7.90 21.61 -22.24
CA VAL A 21 -9.30 22.06 -22.24
C VAL A 21 -10.23 20.92 -21.84
N TYR A 22 -10.04 19.73 -22.43
CA TYR A 22 -10.85 18.56 -22.09
C TYR A 22 -10.60 18.12 -20.64
N ALA A 23 -9.34 18.11 -20.19
CA ALA A 23 -8.99 17.81 -18.81
C ALA A 23 -9.69 18.77 -17.81
N ALA A 24 -9.62 20.08 -18.05
CA ALA A 24 -10.25 21.09 -17.18
C ALA A 24 -11.78 20.99 -17.18
N ALA A 25 -12.40 20.72 -18.34
CA ALA A 25 -13.84 20.48 -18.42
C ALA A 25 -14.24 19.21 -17.64
N GLY A 26 -13.42 18.16 -17.71
CA GLY A 26 -13.57 16.94 -16.94
C GLY A 26 -13.55 17.19 -15.43
N GLU A 27 -12.55 17.94 -14.93
CA GLU A 27 -12.47 18.31 -13.51
C GLU A 27 -13.71 19.07 -13.02
N ALA A 28 -14.30 19.93 -13.87
CA ALA A 28 -15.46 20.72 -13.51
C ALA A 28 -16.80 19.95 -13.57
N GLN A 29 -16.90 18.91 -14.41
CA GLN A 29 -18.18 18.26 -14.73
C GLN A 29 -18.27 16.80 -14.24
N MET A 30 -17.15 16.09 -14.13
CA MET A 30 -17.13 14.68 -13.75
C MET A 30 -17.21 14.51 -12.24
N SER A 31 -17.87 13.44 -11.80
CA SER A 31 -17.92 13.08 -10.38
C SER A 31 -16.74 12.19 -10.02
N PHE A 32 -16.01 12.58 -8.98
CA PHE A 32 -14.92 11.81 -8.38
C PHE A 32 -15.28 11.32 -6.98
N THR A 33 -16.58 11.12 -6.68
CA THR A 33 -17.05 10.81 -5.32
C THR A 33 -16.28 9.68 -4.64
N PRO A 34 -16.03 8.51 -5.26
CA PRO A 34 -15.26 7.43 -4.61
C PRO A 34 -13.80 7.82 -4.32
N ILE A 35 -13.14 8.52 -5.24
CA ILE A 35 -11.76 8.97 -5.09
C ILE A 35 -11.66 10.00 -3.95
N ASN A 36 -12.64 10.89 -3.84
CA ASN A 36 -12.71 11.92 -2.81
C ASN A 36 -13.02 11.35 -1.39
N GLN A 37 -13.29 10.04 -1.25
CA GLN A 37 -13.41 9.40 0.07
C GLN A 37 -12.06 8.99 0.67
N ILE A 38 -10.98 9.00 -0.11
CA ILE A 38 -9.64 8.72 0.40
C ILE A 38 -9.25 9.80 1.42
N HIS A 39 -8.93 9.39 2.64
CA HIS A 39 -8.69 10.29 3.76
C HIS A 39 -7.47 9.91 4.61
N GLN A 40 -6.71 8.88 4.21
CA GLN A 40 -5.51 8.45 4.91
C GLN A 40 -4.40 8.12 3.92
N HIS A 41 -3.20 8.63 4.19
CA HIS A 41 -1.98 8.34 3.43
C HIS A 41 -0.99 7.63 4.35
N LEU A 42 -0.55 6.43 3.96
CA LEU A 42 0.50 5.68 4.65
C LEU A 42 1.67 5.42 3.69
N CYS A 43 2.87 5.31 4.24
CA CYS A 43 4.03 4.84 3.51
C CYS A 43 4.64 3.65 4.25
N GLY A 44 4.82 2.53 3.56
CA GLY A 44 5.44 1.31 4.07
C GLY A 44 6.42 0.71 3.05
N LEU A 45 6.97 -0.45 3.40
CA LEU A 45 7.83 -1.23 2.50
C LEU A 45 7.18 -2.60 2.27
N HIS A 46 7.02 -2.97 1.02
CA HIS A 46 6.46 -4.25 0.61
C HIS A 46 7.52 -5.16 0.06
N ILE A 47 7.43 -6.44 0.36
CA ILE A 47 8.29 -7.48 -0.21
C ILE A 47 7.48 -8.45 -1.06
N TYR A 48 8.08 -8.97 -2.12
CA TYR A 48 7.42 -9.93 -2.99
C TYR A 48 7.29 -11.29 -2.30
N SER A 49 6.08 -11.87 -2.26
CA SER A 49 5.86 -13.15 -1.59
C SER A 49 6.69 -14.31 -2.18
N HIS A 50 6.98 -14.26 -3.49
CA HIS A 50 7.81 -15.26 -4.17
C HIS A 50 9.32 -15.00 -4.01
N ASP A 51 9.72 -13.77 -3.73
CA ASP A 51 11.12 -13.35 -3.59
C ASP A 51 11.26 -12.31 -2.46
N PRO A 52 11.44 -12.75 -1.19
CA PRO A 52 11.51 -11.84 -0.06
C PRO A 52 12.80 -11.02 0.00
N THR A 53 13.72 -11.20 -0.96
CA THR A 53 14.93 -10.35 -1.09
C THR A 53 14.65 -9.08 -1.88
N ARG A 54 13.51 -9.00 -2.57
CA ARG A 54 13.07 -7.83 -3.33
C ARG A 54 12.04 -7.06 -2.53
N ALA A 55 12.34 -5.79 -2.29
CA ALA A 55 11.49 -4.87 -1.56
C ALA A 55 11.25 -3.61 -2.37
N VAL A 56 10.08 -3.00 -2.20
CA VAL A 56 9.71 -1.73 -2.81
C VAL A 56 8.99 -0.84 -1.81
N LYS A 57 9.14 0.46 -1.96
CA LYS A 57 8.33 1.45 -1.23
C LYS A 57 6.89 1.43 -1.75
N ALA A 58 5.93 1.62 -0.85
CA ALA A 58 4.51 1.63 -1.17
C ALA A 58 3.80 2.77 -0.45
N HIS A 59 3.19 3.67 -1.23
CA HIS A 59 2.36 4.78 -0.75
C HIS A 59 0.89 4.40 -0.86
N HIS A 60 0.25 4.17 0.28
CA HIS A 60 -1.13 3.75 0.38
C HIS A 60 -2.05 4.94 0.56
N TYR A 61 -3.10 5.01 -0.25
CA TYR A 61 -4.14 6.02 -0.17
C TYR A 61 -5.46 5.33 0.13
N CYS A 62 -5.88 5.41 1.39
CA CYS A 62 -6.89 4.55 1.97
C CYS A 62 -8.22 5.26 2.23
N THR A 63 -9.29 4.49 2.07
CA THR A 63 -10.64 4.78 2.56
C THR A 63 -11.00 3.73 3.61
N HIS A 64 -11.51 4.15 4.76
CA HIS A 64 -12.12 3.25 5.74
C HIS A 64 -13.55 2.93 5.26
N LEU A 65 -13.67 1.94 4.37
CA LEU A 65 -14.93 1.59 3.71
C LEU A 65 -16.02 1.21 4.73
N ARG A 66 -15.62 0.46 5.76
CA ARG A 66 -16.42 0.16 6.96
C ARG A 66 -15.48 0.09 8.16
N LYS A 67 -16.04 -0.04 9.36
CA LYS A 67 -15.27 -0.18 10.61
C LYS A 67 -14.25 -1.32 10.58
N ASP A 68 -14.55 -2.41 9.86
CA ASP A 68 -13.78 -3.64 9.83
C ASP A 68 -13.08 -3.88 8.47
N LEU A 69 -13.08 -2.89 7.58
CA LEU A 69 -12.51 -3.03 6.25
C LEU A 69 -12.00 -1.69 5.73
N HIS A 70 -10.68 -1.60 5.58
CA HIS A 70 -10.06 -0.53 4.82
C HIS A 70 -9.72 -1.03 3.41
N GLN A 71 -9.74 -0.12 2.46
CA GLN A 71 -9.25 -0.37 1.11
C GLN A 71 -8.33 0.76 0.69
N CYS A 72 -7.21 0.42 0.06
CA CYS A 72 -6.19 1.36 -0.36
C CYS A 72 -5.88 1.16 -1.84
N VAL A 73 -5.67 2.26 -2.55
CA VAL A 73 -4.91 2.26 -3.80
C VAL A 73 -3.45 2.57 -3.48
N ILE A 74 -2.52 1.89 -4.14
CA ILE A 74 -1.10 1.98 -3.82
C ILE A 74 -0.34 2.57 -5.00
N TYR A 75 0.50 3.55 -4.71
CA TYR A 75 1.44 4.17 -5.63
C TYR A 75 2.89 3.91 -5.21
N ASP A 76 3.83 4.03 -6.13
CA ASP A 76 5.28 3.88 -5.87
C ASP A 76 5.90 5.10 -5.19
N SER A 77 5.30 6.28 -5.35
CA SER A 77 5.64 7.51 -4.65
C SER A 77 4.39 8.34 -4.32
N ASP A 78 4.58 9.48 -3.64
CA ASP A 78 3.57 10.52 -3.43
C ASP A 78 3.69 11.69 -4.42
N ASP A 79 4.47 11.53 -5.49
CA ASP A 79 4.58 12.53 -6.54
C ASP A 79 3.34 12.60 -7.42
N LYS A 80 3.12 13.75 -8.05
CA LYS A 80 2.02 13.98 -9.01
C LYS A 80 1.97 13.01 -10.20
N ASN A 81 3.10 12.36 -10.52
CA ASN A 81 3.25 11.44 -11.65
C ASN A 81 3.49 9.99 -11.17
N ALA A 82 3.16 9.69 -9.91
CA ALA A 82 3.35 8.37 -9.34
C ALA A 82 2.58 7.30 -10.14
N ARG A 83 3.17 6.11 -10.21
CA ARG A 83 2.60 4.95 -10.89
C ARG A 83 1.63 4.26 -9.95
N LEU A 84 0.42 3.94 -10.43
CA LEU A 84 -0.49 3.07 -9.68
C LEU A 84 0.07 1.64 -9.72
N ILE A 85 0.53 1.14 -8.58
CA ILE A 85 1.23 -0.15 -8.49
C ILE A 85 0.41 -1.26 -7.87
N GLY A 86 -0.71 -0.97 -7.20
CA GLY A 86 -1.50 -2.03 -6.57
C GLY A 86 -2.66 -1.55 -5.72
N ILE A 87 -3.19 -2.51 -4.95
CA ILE A 87 -4.24 -2.29 -3.95
C ILE A 87 -3.95 -3.09 -2.67
N GLU A 88 -4.52 -2.64 -1.57
CA GLU A 88 -4.57 -3.39 -0.32
C GLU A 88 -5.96 -3.38 0.29
N TYR A 89 -6.34 -4.51 0.90
CA TYR A 89 -7.42 -4.58 1.86
C TYR A 89 -6.87 -4.85 3.25
N LEU A 90 -7.35 -4.09 4.24
CA LEU A 90 -6.96 -4.26 5.63
C LEU A 90 -8.18 -4.69 6.43
N ILE A 91 -8.01 -5.72 7.25
CA ILE A 91 -9.04 -6.21 8.17
C ILE A 91 -8.48 -6.30 9.59
N PRO A 92 -9.32 -6.14 10.62
CA PRO A 92 -8.90 -6.35 12.00
C PRO A 92 -8.66 -7.83 12.29
N GLU A 93 -7.88 -8.10 13.33
CA GLU A 93 -7.48 -9.42 13.76
C GLU A 93 -8.64 -10.40 13.99
N ASP A 94 -9.74 -9.93 14.58
CA ASP A 94 -10.92 -10.75 14.84
C ASP A 94 -11.60 -11.24 13.55
N VAL A 95 -11.50 -10.49 12.45
CA VAL A 95 -11.93 -10.96 11.13
C VAL A 95 -10.88 -11.93 10.55
N PHE A 96 -9.59 -11.58 10.65
CA PHE A 96 -8.51 -12.39 10.10
C PHE A 96 -8.48 -13.83 10.65
N ILE A 97 -8.60 -14.01 11.96
CA ILE A 97 -8.54 -15.34 12.59
C ILE A 97 -9.64 -16.29 12.09
N ASN A 98 -10.77 -15.72 11.65
CA ASN A 98 -11.94 -16.43 11.16
C ASN A 98 -11.93 -16.65 9.63
N LEU A 99 -10.90 -16.20 8.92
CA LEU A 99 -10.74 -16.51 7.49
C LEU A 99 -10.50 -18.01 7.27
N PRO A 100 -10.89 -18.54 6.10
CA PRO A 100 -10.46 -19.87 5.65
C PRO A 100 -8.94 -20.02 5.71
N GLU A 101 -8.45 -21.18 6.13
CA GLU A 101 -7.00 -21.43 6.30
C GLU A 101 -6.20 -21.29 4.99
N ASP A 102 -6.82 -21.61 3.85
CA ASP A 102 -6.20 -21.46 2.54
C ASP A 102 -6.13 -20.01 2.06
N GLU A 103 -6.97 -19.12 2.60
CA GLU A 103 -6.99 -17.69 2.33
C GLU A 103 -5.89 -16.95 3.10
N LYS A 104 -5.62 -17.33 4.36
CA LYS A 104 -4.66 -16.65 5.25
C LYS A 104 -3.26 -16.48 4.65
N LYS A 105 -2.85 -17.37 3.74
CA LYS A 105 -1.54 -17.31 3.05
C LYS A 105 -1.33 -16.06 2.18
N TYR A 106 -2.39 -15.32 1.85
CA TYR A 106 -2.31 -14.07 1.09
C TYR A 106 -2.18 -12.82 1.98
N TRP A 107 -2.13 -13.00 3.30
CA TRP A 107 -2.18 -11.90 4.26
C TRP A 107 -0.88 -11.79 5.04
N HIS A 108 -0.48 -10.56 5.33
CA HIS A 108 0.61 -10.23 6.24
C HIS A 108 0.09 -9.43 7.44
N SER A 109 0.84 -9.42 8.54
CA SER A 109 0.50 -8.60 9.70
C SER A 109 1.20 -7.24 9.63
N HIS A 110 0.48 -6.16 9.98
CA HIS A 110 1.08 -4.82 10.06
C HIS A 110 1.81 -4.57 11.39
N LYS A 111 1.82 -5.56 12.30
CA LYS A 111 2.35 -5.42 13.66
C LYS A 111 3.78 -4.90 13.64
N TYR A 112 4.67 -5.57 12.90
CA TYR A 112 6.08 -5.20 12.88
C TYR A 112 6.31 -3.86 12.18
N GLU A 113 5.58 -3.56 11.10
CA GLU A 113 5.71 -2.26 10.42
C GLU A 113 5.35 -1.10 11.33
N VAL A 114 4.31 -1.27 12.17
CA VAL A 114 3.95 -0.30 13.20
C VAL A 114 5.00 -0.28 14.32
N ASP A 115 5.37 -1.42 14.89
CA ASP A 115 6.29 -1.51 16.03
C ASP A 115 7.69 -0.97 15.74
N SER A 116 8.21 -1.27 14.54
CA SER A 116 9.53 -0.88 14.10
C SER A 116 9.65 0.61 13.76
N GLY A 117 8.53 1.32 13.67
CA GLY A 117 8.52 2.68 13.15
C GLY A 117 8.44 2.76 11.63
N MET A 118 8.43 1.64 10.89
CA MET A 118 8.56 1.62 9.44
C MET A 118 7.32 2.14 8.69
N LEU A 119 6.12 1.80 9.17
CA LEU A 119 4.88 2.35 8.62
C LEU A 119 4.73 3.80 9.07
N MET A 120 4.70 4.73 8.13
CA MET A 120 4.59 6.17 8.39
C MET A 120 3.25 6.72 7.94
N LEU A 121 2.72 7.71 8.65
CA LEU A 121 1.73 8.61 8.05
C LEU A 121 2.42 9.50 7.03
N GLY A 122 1.91 9.52 5.80
CA GLY A 122 2.31 10.51 4.81
C GLY A 122 1.65 11.85 5.12
N THR A 123 2.44 12.86 5.46
CA THR A 123 1.95 14.20 5.74
C THR A 123 2.47 15.18 4.70
N LYS A 124 1.75 16.30 4.52
CA LYS A 124 2.26 17.40 3.70
C LYS A 124 3.58 17.89 4.29
N SER A 125 4.56 18.22 3.45
CA SER A 125 5.91 18.61 3.85
C SER A 125 5.99 19.79 4.84
N LEU A 126 4.92 20.58 4.96
CA LEU A 126 4.80 21.70 5.89
C LEU A 126 4.26 21.32 7.28
N VAL A 127 3.96 20.04 7.54
CA VAL A 127 3.49 19.55 8.85
C VAL A 127 4.69 19.09 9.69
N PRO A 128 5.03 19.78 10.79
CA PRO A 128 6.08 19.35 11.71
C PRO A 128 5.93 17.91 12.22
N ASN A 129 7.05 17.18 12.27
CA ASN A 129 7.09 15.78 12.74
C ASN A 129 6.45 15.57 14.12
N ALA A 130 6.64 16.50 15.06
CA ALA A 130 6.04 16.39 16.40
C ALA A 130 4.50 16.45 16.39
N MET A 131 3.90 17.17 15.43
CA MET A 131 2.44 17.16 15.25
C MET A 131 1.99 15.85 14.58
N THR A 132 2.78 15.33 13.65
CA THR A 132 2.57 14.01 13.04
C THR A 132 2.62 12.90 14.10
N ASP A 133 3.54 12.96 15.06
CA ASP A 133 3.68 11.96 16.14
C ASP A 133 2.44 11.86 17.03
N VAL A 134 1.77 12.97 17.31
CA VAL A 134 0.52 12.96 18.08
C VAL A 134 -0.65 12.53 17.21
N ALA A 135 -0.70 13.01 15.96
CA ALA A 135 -1.77 12.72 15.02
C ALA A 135 -1.78 11.25 14.56
N GLU A 136 -0.62 10.58 14.52
CA GLU A 136 -0.53 9.18 14.10
C GLU A 136 -1.06 8.19 15.14
N ARG A 137 -1.12 8.55 16.42
CA ARG A 137 -1.37 7.60 17.51
C ARG A 137 -2.65 6.77 17.31
N PRO A 138 -3.82 7.35 16.99
CA PRO A 138 -5.03 6.56 16.77
C PRO A 138 -4.88 5.62 15.58
N ALA A 139 -4.25 6.08 14.50
CA ALA A 139 -4.01 5.26 13.31
C ALA A 139 -3.06 4.08 13.63
N MET A 140 -1.97 4.32 14.35
CA MET A 140 -1.03 3.27 14.73
C MET A 140 -1.66 2.26 15.70
N LEU A 141 -2.47 2.71 16.66
CA LEU A 141 -3.21 1.81 17.55
C LEU A 141 -4.17 0.88 16.80
N GLU A 142 -4.85 1.40 15.78
CA GLU A 142 -5.74 0.63 14.91
C GLU A 142 -4.93 -0.34 14.04
N LEU A 143 -3.98 0.19 13.26
CA LEU A 143 -3.23 -0.57 12.26
C LEU A 143 -2.40 -1.70 12.89
N HIS A 144 -1.91 -1.52 14.12
CA HIS A 144 -1.15 -2.54 14.85
C HIS A 144 -1.88 -3.89 15.03
N ARG A 145 -3.22 -3.88 14.92
CA ARG A 145 -4.07 -5.07 15.03
C ARG A 145 -4.74 -5.47 13.72
N THR A 146 -4.22 -4.99 12.59
CA THR A 146 -4.78 -5.29 11.27
C THR A 146 -3.85 -6.19 10.46
N TYR A 147 -4.44 -6.83 9.47
CA TYR A 147 -3.79 -7.71 8.51
C TYR A 147 -4.08 -7.20 7.11
N GLY A 148 -3.07 -7.20 6.26
CA GLY A 148 -3.10 -6.67 4.90
C GLY A 148 -3.09 -7.76 3.85
N LYS A 149 -4.01 -7.70 2.90
CA LYS A 149 -3.95 -8.45 1.63
C LYS A 149 -3.55 -7.47 0.53
N THR A 150 -2.26 -7.42 0.26
CA THR A 150 -1.70 -6.54 -0.77
C THR A 150 -1.45 -7.30 -2.07
N THR A 151 -1.91 -6.72 -3.18
CA THR A 151 -1.58 -7.19 -4.53
C THR A 151 -1.01 -6.04 -5.36
N HIS A 152 0.23 -6.18 -5.82
CA HIS A 152 0.83 -5.25 -6.78
C HIS A 152 0.57 -5.71 -8.21
N THR A 153 0.08 -4.81 -9.06
CA THR A 153 -0.13 -5.04 -10.49
C THR A 153 1.02 -4.53 -11.35
N TRP A 154 1.99 -3.82 -10.77
CA TRP A 154 3.15 -3.28 -11.48
C TRP A 154 4.45 -3.55 -10.71
N ALA A 155 5.30 -4.45 -11.25
CA ALA A 155 6.65 -4.69 -10.77
C ALA A 155 7.65 -3.63 -11.31
N PHE A 156 7.47 -2.39 -10.86
CA PHE A 156 8.15 -1.22 -11.41
C PHE A 156 9.67 -1.20 -11.20
N ASP A 157 10.17 -1.99 -10.24
CA ASP A 157 11.59 -2.19 -9.96
C ASP A 157 12.30 -2.98 -11.08
N GLN A 158 11.54 -3.72 -11.89
CA GLN A 158 12.06 -4.48 -13.04
C GLN A 158 11.58 -3.92 -14.38
N HIS A 159 10.31 -3.49 -14.44
CA HIS A 159 9.68 -2.99 -15.65
C HIS A 159 9.17 -1.57 -15.41
N PRO A 160 10.06 -0.56 -15.37
CA PRO A 160 9.67 0.79 -14.95
C PRO A 160 8.70 1.48 -15.90
N ASP A 161 8.66 1.07 -17.17
CA ASP A 161 7.90 1.72 -18.23
C ASP A 161 6.48 1.17 -18.39
N LEU A 162 6.23 -0.10 -18.06
CA LEU A 162 4.93 -0.76 -18.24
C LEU A 162 4.64 -1.80 -17.14
N PRO A 163 3.37 -1.99 -16.74
CA PRO A 163 2.95 -3.00 -15.77
C PRO A 163 2.90 -4.39 -16.43
N LEU A 164 4.08 -4.99 -16.64
CA LEU A 164 4.21 -6.31 -17.25
C LEU A 164 4.08 -7.44 -16.23
N GLY A 165 3.56 -8.58 -16.68
CA GLY A 165 3.47 -9.81 -15.90
C GLY A 165 2.17 -9.93 -15.07
N PRO A 166 2.00 -11.06 -14.35
CA PRO A 166 0.84 -11.26 -13.50
C PRO A 166 0.94 -10.38 -12.24
N PRO A 167 -0.20 -10.06 -11.60
CA PRO A 167 -0.18 -9.41 -10.30
C PRO A 167 0.58 -10.23 -9.24
N GLN A 168 1.22 -9.55 -8.31
CA GLN A 168 2.10 -10.13 -7.31
C GLN A 168 1.50 -9.97 -5.92
N ILE A 169 1.51 -11.05 -5.13
CA ILE A 169 1.17 -10.98 -3.72
C ILE A 169 2.34 -10.36 -2.97
N MET A 170 2.05 -9.34 -2.18
CA MET A 170 3.06 -8.66 -1.37
C MET A 170 2.88 -9.01 0.11
N MET A 171 3.99 -9.01 0.83
CA MET A 171 4.06 -9.23 2.27
C MET A 171 4.80 -8.07 2.93
N ALA A 172 4.88 -8.10 4.26
CA ALA A 172 5.66 -7.18 5.08
C ALA A 172 6.82 -7.90 5.79
N TYR A 173 7.74 -7.12 6.34
CA TYR A 173 8.75 -7.61 7.26
C TYR A 173 8.13 -7.96 8.62
N THR A 174 8.73 -8.91 9.33
CA THR A 174 8.32 -9.32 10.69
C THR A 174 9.40 -9.12 11.75
N GLU A 175 10.65 -8.87 11.36
CA GLU A 175 11.76 -8.62 12.28
C GLU A 175 12.92 -7.84 11.61
N ASP A 176 13.78 -7.25 12.45
CA ASP A 176 14.87 -6.35 12.04
C ASP A 176 15.88 -7.00 11.09
N SER A 177 16.11 -8.32 11.20
CA SER A 177 17.10 -9.04 10.40
C SER A 177 16.74 -9.16 8.92
N GLN A 178 15.44 -9.01 8.60
CA GLN A 178 14.90 -9.17 7.25
C GLN A 178 14.93 -7.87 6.43
N VAL A 179 15.02 -6.73 7.12
CA VAL A 179 14.78 -5.41 6.53
C VAL A 179 15.90 -5.02 5.57
N ASP A 180 15.52 -4.57 4.38
CA ASP A 180 16.44 -3.87 3.47
C ASP A 180 16.79 -2.49 4.06
N GLN A 181 17.97 -2.42 4.66
CA GLN A 181 18.46 -1.22 5.33
C GLN A 181 18.74 -0.07 4.34
N ALA A 182 19.09 -0.37 3.09
CA ALA A 182 19.37 0.65 2.10
C ALA A 182 18.07 1.34 1.66
N LEU A 183 17.03 0.54 1.36
CA LEU A 183 15.70 1.02 1.03
C LEU A 183 15.05 1.77 2.20
N LEU A 184 15.19 1.27 3.43
CA LEU A 184 14.70 1.95 4.62
C LEU A 184 15.33 3.34 4.79
N ALA A 185 16.66 3.42 4.67
CA ALA A 185 17.38 4.67 4.79
C ALA A 185 17.04 5.66 3.66
N GLU A 186 16.75 5.17 2.46
CA GLU A 186 16.25 6.00 1.35
C GLU A 186 14.89 6.61 1.67
N ARG A 187 13.93 5.78 2.09
CA ARG A 187 12.59 6.24 2.48
C ARG A 187 12.63 7.25 3.63
N ASP A 188 13.48 7.02 4.65
CA ASP A 188 13.67 7.96 5.77
C ASP A 188 14.20 9.32 5.30
N ARG A 189 15.17 9.34 4.38
CA ARG A 189 15.70 10.60 3.80
C ARG A 189 14.64 11.36 3.02
N GLU A 190 13.89 10.67 2.17
CA GLU A 190 12.86 11.30 1.33
C GLU A 190 11.73 11.89 2.16
N MET A 191 11.29 11.17 3.20
CA MET A 191 10.20 11.64 4.07
C MET A 191 10.67 12.58 5.19
N GLY A 192 11.98 12.76 5.39
CA GLY A 192 12.53 13.59 6.47
C GLY A 192 12.20 13.05 7.87
N VAL A 193 12.22 11.73 8.03
CA VAL A 193 11.86 11.00 9.25
C VAL A 193 13.00 10.09 9.72
N ASP A 194 12.91 9.61 10.95
CA ASP A 194 13.84 8.64 11.51
C ASP A 194 13.06 7.47 12.09
N THR A 195 13.21 6.29 11.47
CA THR A 195 12.49 5.06 11.85
C THR A 195 12.78 4.67 13.30
N SER A 196 14.02 4.81 13.76
CA SER A 196 14.41 4.43 15.12
C SER A 196 13.75 5.32 16.19
N THR A 197 13.62 6.61 15.92
CA THR A 197 12.95 7.59 16.78
C THR A 197 11.46 7.29 16.84
N LYS A 198 10.84 6.95 15.70
CA LYS A 198 9.43 6.52 15.66
C LYS A 198 9.19 5.26 16.48
N ARG A 199 10.07 4.26 16.37
CA ARG A 199 10.04 3.04 17.21
C ARG A 199 10.04 3.37 18.69
N GLU A 200 10.97 4.22 19.14
CA GLU A 200 11.05 4.60 20.56
C GLU A 200 9.84 5.42 21.01
N THR A 201 9.37 6.38 20.21
CA THR A 201 8.15 7.15 20.51
C THR A 201 6.92 6.24 20.63
N ARG A 202 6.79 5.23 19.76
CA ARG A 202 5.67 4.27 19.74
C ARG A 202 5.59 3.41 20.98
N LYS A 203 6.73 3.00 21.56
CA LYS A 203 6.76 2.29 22.85
C LYS A 203 6.07 3.08 23.98
N GLY A 204 6.03 4.41 23.88
CA GLY A 204 5.39 5.28 24.87
C GLY A 204 3.85 5.28 24.83
N TYR A 205 3.23 4.70 23.81
CA TYR A 205 1.76 4.74 23.68
C TYR A 205 1.10 3.49 23.11
N LEU A 206 1.83 2.62 22.39
CA LEU A 206 1.30 1.34 21.98
C LEU A 206 0.97 0.48 23.19
N ILE A 207 -0.09 -0.32 23.07
CA ILE A 207 -0.57 -1.17 24.16
C ILE A 207 0.46 -2.27 24.39
N LYS A 208 0.97 -2.36 25.64
CA LYS A 208 2.01 -3.32 26.03
C LYS A 208 1.68 -4.76 25.64
N ASP A 209 0.47 -5.20 25.92
CA ASP A 209 0.03 -6.57 25.58
C ASP A 209 0.07 -6.82 24.06
N ASN A 210 -0.21 -5.79 23.25
CA ASN A 210 -0.10 -5.90 21.80
C ASN A 210 1.36 -5.89 21.31
N LEU A 211 2.29 -5.26 22.05
CA LEU A 211 3.72 -5.31 21.72
C LEU A 211 4.28 -6.72 21.94
N GLU A 212 3.83 -7.38 23.00
CA GLU A 212 4.33 -8.71 23.41
C GLU A 212 3.65 -9.88 22.67
N ARG A 213 2.40 -9.71 22.19
CA ARG A 213 1.70 -10.76 21.45
C ARG A 213 2.35 -11.02 20.08
N PRO A 214 2.45 -12.28 19.62
CA PRO A 214 2.78 -12.55 18.23
C PRO A 214 1.59 -12.18 17.30
N PRO A 215 1.84 -12.00 15.99
CA PRO A 215 0.79 -12.07 14.99
C PRO A 215 0.00 -13.38 15.08
N ALA A 216 -1.26 -13.36 14.64
CA ALA A 216 -2.12 -14.52 14.58
C ALA A 216 -1.57 -15.55 13.58
N GLU A 217 -1.75 -16.83 13.90
CA GLU A 217 -1.30 -17.92 13.04
C GLU A 217 -2.01 -17.86 11.67
N GLY A 218 -1.24 -18.14 10.61
CA GLY A 218 -1.74 -18.13 9.24
C GLY A 218 -1.19 -16.98 8.41
N ALA A 219 -0.85 -15.85 9.02
CA ALA A 219 -0.22 -14.71 8.35
C ALA A 219 1.29 -14.91 8.15
N ASP A 220 1.90 -14.03 7.36
CA ASP A 220 3.36 -13.91 7.22
C ASP A 220 4.06 -15.24 6.85
N GLN A 221 3.38 -16.07 6.06
CA GLN A 221 3.77 -17.46 5.78
C GLN A 221 5.17 -17.59 5.14
N ILE A 222 5.62 -16.55 4.45
CA ILE A 222 6.96 -16.47 3.87
C ILE A 222 8.05 -16.52 4.95
N TRP A 223 7.77 -15.97 6.13
CA TRP A 223 8.71 -15.89 7.26
C TRP A 223 8.46 -17.01 8.26
N SER A 224 7.19 -17.24 8.62
CA SER A 224 6.83 -18.20 9.66
C SER A 224 6.96 -19.67 9.22
N LYS A 225 6.80 -19.95 7.91
CA LYS A 225 6.80 -21.31 7.35
C LYS A 225 7.68 -21.45 6.09
N GLY A 226 8.31 -20.37 5.61
CA GLY A 226 9.08 -20.38 4.36
C GLY A 226 8.21 -20.58 3.11
N ARG A 227 6.89 -20.41 3.20
CA ARG A 227 5.97 -20.65 2.10
C ARG A 227 5.87 -19.40 1.23
N LYS A 228 6.35 -19.54 0.00
CA LYS A 228 6.36 -18.50 -1.03
C LYS A 228 5.18 -18.71 -1.98
N GLY A 229 4.66 -17.62 -2.55
CA GLY A 229 3.53 -17.67 -3.49
C GLY A 229 3.58 -16.57 -4.54
N GLN A 230 3.00 -16.86 -5.70
CA GLN A 230 2.76 -15.93 -6.80
C GLN A 230 1.45 -16.27 -7.49
N LEU A 231 0.86 -15.30 -8.19
CA LEU A 231 -0.27 -15.55 -9.07
C LEU A 231 0.26 -15.93 -10.45
N GLU A 232 -0.40 -16.90 -11.09
CA GLU A 232 0.00 -17.42 -12.39
C GLU A 232 -1.17 -17.37 -13.37
N TRP A 233 -0.85 -17.17 -14.64
CA TRP A 233 -1.80 -17.33 -15.73
C TRP A 233 -2.02 -18.83 -15.98
N VAL A 234 -3.26 -19.28 -15.93
CA VAL A 234 -3.63 -20.69 -16.17
C VAL A 234 -4.60 -20.74 -17.35
N GLU A 235 -4.22 -21.45 -18.41
CA GLU A 235 -5.12 -21.71 -19.53
C GLU A 235 -6.26 -22.62 -19.07
N GLN A 236 -7.50 -22.25 -19.42
CA GLN A 236 -8.69 -23.04 -19.18
C GLN A 236 -9.31 -23.41 -20.53
N GLU A 237 -9.72 -24.67 -20.65
CA GLU A 237 -10.41 -25.22 -21.83
C GLU A 237 -11.88 -24.79 -21.90
#